data_AF-A0A2T1G7I7-F1
#
_entry.id   AF-A0A2T1G7I7-F1
#
_cell.length_a   1.000
_cell.length_b   1.000
_cell.length_c   1.000
_cell.angle_alpha   90.00
_cell.angle_beta   90.00
_cell.angle_gamma   90.00
#
_symmetry.space_group_name_H-M   'P 1'
#
loop_
_entity.id
_entity.type
_entity.pdbx_description
1 polymer ?
#
loop_
_entity_poly.entity_id
_entity_poly.type
_entity_poly.pdbx_seq_one_letter_code
_entity_poly.pdbx_strand_id
1 'polypeptide(L)'
;MADKPKGGRGKKAPYDTKQMRIPQPLWTQVETLCDRYPEFIAAGGNPTDPPSFLEKTPAAPELAKQKRAETAGDRHSPQRTPNEPVESKPSKHHQLWDELNPRQQTYLQLIFEMDQQREALERNKDWRRGLTRPASEWRWIEYAEIFGVSTPFRRLLKEAGEVDPGTGSTFKALATRKLIEIRYPYDDLRWLDCKLTLQGRAVARAGLGLEAPKKAPKAQLKERQWAALVAAYVAGDEGVKKDENLNYGGFSWEWTWLRLRDYSGGGHIKERSGFVGGRYEHDLAIPQFGRHFYRSNWQKYRQLYPNVDALPPA
;
A
#
# COMPACT_ATOMS: atom_id res chain seq x y z
N MET A 1 -9.47 29.19 56.46
CA MET A 1 -9.22 29.45 55.03
C MET A 1 -8.98 28.09 54.37
N ALA A 2 -9.99 27.52 53.72
CA ALA A 2 -9.89 26.24 53.04
C ALA A 2 -9.69 26.51 51.55
N ASP A 3 -8.53 26.07 51.04
CA ASP A 3 -8.10 26.29 49.66
C ASP A 3 -9.04 25.57 48.70
N LYS A 4 -9.68 26.33 47.80
CA LYS A 4 -10.47 25.74 46.70
C LYS A 4 -9.50 25.21 45.64
N PRO A 5 -9.74 24.02 45.06
CA PRO A 5 -8.89 23.53 43.99
C PRO A 5 -9.03 24.42 42.75
N LYS A 6 -7.91 25.01 42.31
CA LYS A 6 -7.78 25.87 41.13
C LYS A 6 -8.00 25.07 39.84
N GLY A 7 -9.25 24.95 39.41
CA GLY A 7 -9.62 24.50 38.07
C GLY A 7 -9.55 25.64 37.05
N GLY A 8 -8.34 25.98 36.59
CA GLY A 8 -8.11 27.00 35.56
C GLY A 8 -7.93 26.40 34.17
N ARG A 9 -8.72 26.90 33.21
CA ARG A 9 -8.58 26.72 31.76
C ARG A 9 -7.10 26.89 31.35
N GLY A 10 -6.46 25.82 30.87
CA GLY A 10 -5.11 25.87 30.28
C GLY A 10 -3.98 25.17 31.03
N LYS A 11 -4.22 24.46 32.13
CA LYS A 11 -3.21 23.56 32.72
C LYS A 11 -3.52 22.11 32.38
N LYS A 12 -2.54 21.39 31.82
CA LYS A 12 -2.62 19.95 31.53
C LYS A 12 -3.10 19.23 32.79
N ALA A 13 -4.17 18.44 32.65
CA ALA A 13 -4.59 17.53 33.72
C ALA A 13 -3.40 16.61 34.09
N PRO A 14 -3.19 16.30 35.38
CA PRO A 14 -2.00 15.57 35.85
C PRO A 14 -2.02 14.07 35.50
N TYR A 15 -2.85 13.66 34.54
CA TYR A 15 -3.01 12.27 34.15
C TYR A 15 -2.40 12.08 32.76
N ASP A 16 -1.44 11.16 32.67
CA ASP A 16 -0.95 10.64 31.39
C ASP A 16 -2.09 9.85 30.73
N THR A 17 -2.79 10.46 29.79
CA THR A 17 -3.90 9.81 29.07
C THR A 17 -3.35 9.09 27.84
N LYS A 18 -3.28 7.75 27.92
CA LYS A 18 -3.02 6.90 26.75
C LYS A 18 -4.34 6.60 26.04
N GLN A 19 -4.52 7.14 24.83
CA GLN A 19 -5.66 6.79 23.99
C GLN A 19 -5.41 5.43 23.32
N MET A 20 -6.29 4.45 23.55
CA MET A 20 -6.27 3.14 22.90
C MET A 20 -7.47 3.01 21.96
N ARG A 21 -7.24 2.56 20.72
CA ARG A 21 -8.32 2.24 19.78
C ARG A 21 -8.72 0.78 19.94
N ILE A 22 -9.99 0.55 20.25
CA ILE A 22 -10.53 -0.80 20.47
C ILE A 22 -11.36 -1.20 19.24
N PRO A 23 -11.12 -2.37 18.64
CA PRO A 23 -11.99 -2.92 17.60
C PRO A 23 -13.42 -3.06 18.11
N GLN A 24 -14.41 -2.68 17.28
CA GLN A 24 -15.83 -2.73 17.63
C GLN A 24 -16.33 -4.07 18.23
N PRO A 25 -15.91 -5.28 17.78
CA PRO A 25 -16.35 -6.53 18.41
C PRO A 25 -15.81 -6.76 19.82
N LEU A 26 -14.82 -5.99 20.28
CA LEU A 26 -14.23 -6.09 21.62
C LEU A 26 -14.74 -5.00 22.56
N TRP A 27 -15.56 -4.06 22.09
CA TRP A 27 -16.02 -2.90 22.86
C TRP A 27 -16.69 -3.32 24.19
N THR A 28 -17.69 -4.20 24.11
CA THR A 28 -18.45 -4.67 25.28
C THR A 28 -17.57 -5.42 26.29
N GLN A 29 -16.58 -6.18 25.83
CA GLN A 29 -15.64 -6.88 26.71
C GLN A 29 -14.74 -5.89 27.47
N VAL A 30 -14.31 -4.82 26.80
CA VAL A 30 -13.49 -3.78 27.44
C VAL A 30 -14.31 -2.95 28.41
N GLU A 31 -15.56 -2.59 28.09
CA GLU A 31 -16.46 -1.93 29.05
C GLU A 31 -16.68 -2.79 30.31
N THR A 32 -16.96 -4.08 30.12
CA THR A 32 -17.14 -5.01 31.26
C THR A 32 -15.87 -5.12 32.11
N LEU A 33 -14.69 -5.07 31.48
CA LEU A 33 -13.42 -5.08 32.19
C LEU A 33 -13.19 -3.76 32.95
N CYS A 34 -13.56 -2.62 32.37
CA CYS A 34 -13.51 -1.33 33.04
C CYS A 34 -14.42 -1.26 34.28
N ASP A 35 -15.54 -1.98 34.28
CA ASP A 35 -16.46 -2.05 35.42
C ASP A 35 -15.98 -3.03 36.50
N ARG A 36 -15.50 -4.22 36.10
CA ARG A 36 -15.09 -5.28 37.04
C ARG A 36 -13.74 -5.04 37.71
N TYR A 37 -12.82 -4.38 37.03
CA TYR A 37 -11.46 -4.18 37.56
C TYR A 37 -11.45 -3.29 38.83
N PRO A 38 -12.20 -2.18 38.91
CA PRO A 38 -12.37 -1.43 40.15
C PRO A 38 -12.94 -2.26 41.31
N GLU A 39 -13.94 -3.10 41.05
CA GLU A 39 -14.53 -3.99 42.07
C GLU A 39 -13.50 -4.99 42.61
N PHE A 40 -12.67 -5.57 41.74
CA PHE A 40 -11.58 -6.46 42.13
C PHE A 40 -10.54 -5.76 43.02
N ILE A 41 -10.14 -4.53 42.68
CA ILE A 41 -9.21 -3.76 43.51
C ILE A 41 -9.85 -3.39 44.86
N ALA A 42 -11.13 -3.02 44.86
CA ALA A 42 -11.87 -2.72 46.09
C ALA A 42 -12.00 -3.95 47.02
N ALA A 43 -12.03 -5.16 46.46
CA ALA A 43 -12.04 -6.42 47.20
C ALA A 43 -10.64 -6.86 47.69
N GLY A 44 -9.59 -6.04 47.51
CA GLY A 44 -8.21 -6.36 47.92
C GLY A 44 -7.42 -7.15 46.89
N GLY A 45 -7.88 -7.21 45.64
CA GLY A 45 -7.20 -7.88 44.55
C GLY A 45 -5.85 -7.25 44.19
N ASN A 46 -4.89 -8.09 43.77
CA ASN A 46 -3.57 -7.63 43.37
C ASN A 46 -3.59 -7.06 41.92
N PRO A 47 -3.28 -5.77 41.71
CA PRO A 47 -3.25 -5.18 40.37
C PRO A 47 -2.17 -5.75 39.44
N THR A 48 -1.12 -6.38 39.98
CA THR A 48 -0.07 -7.00 39.16
C THR A 48 -0.40 -8.45 38.77
N ASP A 49 -1.46 -9.02 39.33
CA ASP A 49 -1.92 -10.40 39.05
C ASP A 49 -3.45 -10.49 39.06
N PRO A 50 -4.14 -9.83 38.09
CA PRO A 50 -5.59 -9.88 38.02
C PRO A 50 -6.09 -11.21 37.45
N PRO A 51 -7.24 -11.73 37.91
CA PRO A 51 -7.87 -12.90 37.29
C PRO A 51 -8.33 -12.58 35.87
N SER A 52 -8.45 -13.61 35.03
CA SER A 52 -8.93 -13.44 33.66
C SER A 52 -10.41 -13.07 33.67
N PHE A 53 -10.72 -11.79 33.45
CA PHE A 53 -12.10 -11.28 33.37
C PHE A 53 -12.77 -11.53 32.01
N LEU A 54 -12.02 -12.00 31.02
CA LEU A 54 -12.49 -12.21 29.66
C LEU A 54 -13.00 -13.63 29.50
N GLU A 55 -14.24 -13.76 29.05
CA GLU A 55 -14.77 -15.05 28.60
C GLU A 55 -13.96 -15.53 27.39
N LYS A 56 -13.58 -16.80 27.38
CA LYS A 56 -12.88 -17.41 26.24
C LYS A 56 -13.80 -17.34 25.02
N THR A 57 -13.52 -16.39 24.13
CA THR A 57 -14.17 -16.36 22.80
C THR A 57 -13.96 -17.72 22.13
N PRO A 58 -15.02 -18.39 21.62
CA PRO A 58 -14.82 -19.59 20.81
C PRO A 58 -13.93 -19.24 19.62
N ALA A 59 -13.01 -20.15 19.30
CA ALA A 59 -12.01 -19.92 18.28
C ALA A 59 -12.66 -19.49 16.95
N ALA A 60 -12.02 -18.57 16.23
CA ALA A 60 -12.42 -18.02 14.93
C ALA A 60 -13.03 -19.01 13.90
N PRO A 61 -12.70 -20.32 13.84
CA PRO A 61 -13.42 -21.27 12.98
C PRO A 61 -14.92 -21.49 13.30
N GLU A 62 -15.41 -21.26 14.52
CA GLU A 62 -16.83 -21.51 14.87
C GLU A 62 -17.77 -20.36 14.45
N LEU A 63 -17.33 -19.10 14.56
CA LEU A 63 -18.07 -17.94 14.07
C LEU A 63 -18.29 -17.98 12.55
N ALA A 64 -17.40 -18.65 11.81
CA ALA A 64 -17.55 -18.87 10.38
C ALA A 64 -18.54 -20.01 10.04
N LYS A 65 -18.74 -20.97 10.94
CA LYS A 65 -19.74 -22.04 10.77
C LYS A 65 -21.15 -21.57 11.09
N GLN A 66 -21.33 -20.76 12.14
CA GLN A 66 -22.65 -20.23 12.51
C GLN A 66 -23.21 -19.27 11.45
N LYS A 67 -22.37 -18.38 10.89
CA LYS A 67 -22.77 -17.53 9.76
C LYS A 67 -23.18 -18.32 8.51
N ARG A 68 -22.56 -19.49 8.25
CA ARG A 68 -22.91 -20.36 7.11
C ARG A 68 -24.21 -21.14 7.34
N ALA A 69 -24.56 -21.46 8.58
CA ALA A 69 -25.80 -22.15 8.92
C ALA A 69 -27.03 -21.22 8.78
N GLU A 70 -26.90 -19.95 9.16
CA GLU A 70 -27.97 -18.95 8.98
C GLU A 70 -28.23 -18.62 7.51
N THR A 71 -27.22 -18.70 6.63
CA THR A 71 -27.42 -18.47 5.18
C THR A 71 -27.95 -19.69 4.43
N ALA A 72 -28.08 -20.85 5.07
CA ALA A 72 -28.50 -22.10 4.42
C ALA A 72 -30.00 -22.38 4.56
N GLY A 73 -30.72 -21.66 5.43
CA GLY A 73 -32.12 -21.93 5.78
C GLY A 73 -33.17 -21.32 4.85
N ASP A 74 -32.81 -20.46 3.90
CA ASP A 74 -33.78 -19.73 3.07
C ASP A 74 -33.57 -20.01 1.58
N ARG A 75 -34.09 -21.16 1.13
CA ARG A 75 -34.29 -21.46 -0.29
C ARG A 75 -35.73 -21.93 -0.50
N HIS A 76 -36.66 -21.00 -0.49
CA HIS A 76 -37.84 -21.08 -1.35
C HIS A 76 -37.62 -20.15 -2.53
N SER A 77 -37.43 -20.72 -3.72
CA SER A 77 -37.26 -19.97 -4.97
C SER A 77 -38.61 -19.57 -5.54
N PRO A 78 -38.89 -18.28 -5.77
CA PRO A 78 -39.75 -17.88 -6.86
C PRO A 78 -38.89 -17.73 -8.12
N GLN A 79 -39.32 -18.38 -9.20
CA GLN A 79 -38.74 -18.29 -10.53
C GLN A 79 -38.63 -16.82 -10.96
N ARG A 80 -37.40 -16.33 -11.20
CA ARG A 80 -37.15 -15.01 -11.79
C ARG A 80 -37.15 -15.10 -13.31
N THR A 81 -37.98 -14.27 -13.92
CA THR A 81 -37.97 -13.95 -15.35
C THR A 81 -36.65 -13.25 -15.74
N PRO A 82 -36.12 -13.48 -16.95
CA PRO A 82 -34.89 -12.85 -17.41
C PRO A 82 -35.22 -11.55 -18.16
N ASN A 83 -35.13 -10.39 -17.50
CA ASN A 83 -34.77 -9.07 -18.06
C ASN A 83 -35.17 -7.91 -17.13
N GLU A 84 -34.44 -7.74 -16.04
CA GLU A 84 -34.32 -6.41 -15.41
C GLU A 84 -32.82 -6.11 -15.23
N PRO A 85 -32.34 -4.91 -15.66
CA PRO A 85 -30.97 -4.52 -15.39
C PRO A 85 -30.81 -4.37 -13.88
N VAL A 86 -29.96 -5.23 -13.30
CA VAL A 86 -29.57 -5.11 -11.89
C VAL A 86 -28.74 -3.84 -11.77
N GLU A 87 -29.35 -2.74 -11.33
CA GLU A 87 -28.64 -1.54 -10.90
C GLU A 87 -27.66 -1.93 -9.80
N SER A 88 -26.39 -2.13 -10.20
CA SER A 88 -25.33 -2.41 -9.26
C SER A 88 -25.13 -1.17 -8.40
N LYS A 89 -25.35 -1.29 -7.08
CA LYS A 89 -25.10 -0.20 -6.13
C LYS A 89 -23.74 0.44 -6.40
N PRO A 90 -23.66 1.78 -6.54
CA PRO A 90 -22.40 2.45 -6.83
C PRO A 90 -21.38 2.14 -5.75
N SER A 91 -20.11 1.95 -6.15
CA SER A 91 -19.05 1.64 -5.19
C SER A 91 -18.94 2.76 -4.14
N LYS A 92 -18.51 2.43 -2.91
CA LYS A 92 -18.27 3.43 -1.84
C LYS A 92 -17.41 4.60 -2.30
N HIS A 93 -16.46 4.35 -3.21
CA HIS A 93 -15.58 5.38 -3.76
C HIS A 93 -16.28 6.30 -4.75
N HIS A 94 -17.25 5.79 -5.50
CA HIS A 94 -18.10 6.58 -6.39
C HIS A 94 -19.03 7.49 -5.59
N GLN A 95 -19.68 6.95 -4.56
CA GLN A 95 -20.51 7.76 -3.64
C GLN A 95 -19.70 8.91 -3.02
N LEU A 96 -18.48 8.62 -2.55
CA LEU A 96 -17.61 9.65 -1.98
C LEU A 96 -17.12 10.67 -3.01
N TRP A 97 -17.04 10.31 -4.29
CA TRP A 97 -16.77 11.25 -5.38
C TRP A 97 -17.98 12.16 -5.63
N ASP A 98 -19.18 11.60 -5.65
CA ASP A 98 -20.44 12.33 -5.86
C ASP A 98 -20.73 13.33 -4.71
N GLU A 99 -20.26 13.05 -3.50
CA GLU A 99 -20.32 13.96 -2.34
C GLU A 99 -19.36 15.16 -2.44
N LEU A 100 -18.36 15.12 -3.32
CA LEU A 100 -17.46 16.24 -3.55
C LEU A 100 -18.16 17.30 -4.39
N ASN A 101 -17.98 18.57 -4.04
CA ASN A 101 -18.44 19.65 -4.92
C ASN A 101 -17.59 19.70 -6.21
N PRO A 102 -18.08 20.33 -7.29
CA PRO A 102 -17.38 20.34 -8.58
C PRO A 102 -15.92 20.81 -8.47
N ARG A 103 -15.68 21.84 -7.65
CA ARG A 103 -14.33 22.35 -7.37
C ARG A 103 -13.41 21.30 -6.72
N GLN A 104 -13.89 20.59 -5.71
CA GLN A 104 -13.14 19.51 -5.05
C GLN A 104 -12.85 18.36 -6.02
N GLN A 105 -13.81 18.04 -6.90
CA GLN A 105 -13.61 17.06 -7.97
C GLN A 105 -12.51 17.49 -8.93
N THR A 106 -12.52 18.75 -9.41
CA THR A 106 -11.47 19.31 -10.29
C THR A 106 -10.09 19.24 -9.64
N TYR A 107 -9.95 19.65 -8.38
CA TYR A 107 -8.67 19.55 -7.66
C TYR A 107 -8.21 18.10 -7.56
N LEU A 108 -9.10 17.19 -7.16
CA LEU A 108 -8.75 15.79 -6.96
C LEU A 108 -8.35 15.11 -8.28
N GLN A 109 -9.04 15.44 -9.39
CA GLN A 109 -8.71 15.00 -10.73
C GLN A 109 -7.33 15.48 -11.16
N LEU A 110 -7.04 16.78 -11.06
CA LEU A 110 -5.76 17.34 -11.52
C LEU A 110 -4.57 16.79 -10.70
N ILE A 111 -4.74 16.61 -9.38
CA ILE A 111 -3.73 15.95 -8.55
C ILE A 111 -3.53 14.50 -9.01
N PHE A 112 -4.61 13.79 -9.34
CA PHE A 112 -4.55 12.41 -9.83
C PHE A 112 -3.83 12.30 -11.17
N GLU A 113 -4.15 13.15 -12.14
CA GLU A 113 -3.49 13.17 -13.44
C GLU A 113 -1.98 13.42 -13.30
N MET A 114 -1.58 14.39 -12.48
CA MET A 114 -0.16 14.65 -12.22
C MET A 114 0.53 13.48 -11.49
N ASP A 115 -0.13 12.83 -10.52
CA ASP A 115 0.38 11.61 -9.86
C ASP A 115 0.60 10.48 -10.87
N GLN A 116 -0.35 10.26 -11.79
CA GLN A 116 -0.24 9.23 -12.82
C GLN A 116 0.84 9.53 -13.86
N GLN A 117 0.98 10.79 -14.30
CA GLN A 117 2.07 11.21 -15.18
C GLN A 117 3.44 10.98 -14.54
N ARG A 118 3.60 11.36 -13.26
CA ARG A 118 4.84 11.09 -12.50
C ARG A 118 5.08 9.60 -12.31
N GLU A 119 4.05 8.81 -12.03
CA GLU A 119 4.17 7.36 -11.93
C GLU A 119 4.66 6.74 -13.25
N ALA A 120 4.16 7.21 -14.40
CA ALA A 120 4.62 6.77 -15.72
C ALA A 120 6.09 7.13 -15.96
N LEU A 121 6.51 8.36 -15.63
CA LEU A 121 7.91 8.79 -15.75
C LEU A 121 8.84 7.97 -14.85
N GLU A 122 8.46 7.76 -13.59
CA GLU A 122 9.25 6.98 -12.63
C GLU A 122 9.31 5.49 -13.02
N ARG A 123 8.24 4.93 -13.61
CA ARG A 123 8.24 3.57 -14.17
C ARG A 123 9.20 3.43 -15.35
N ASN A 124 9.35 4.48 -16.15
CA ASN A 124 10.23 4.48 -17.32
C ASN A 124 11.69 4.79 -16.98
N LYS A 125 12.03 5.10 -15.72
CA LYS A 125 13.42 5.27 -15.32
C LYS A 125 14.15 3.93 -15.34
N ASP A 126 15.35 3.95 -15.93
CA ASP A 126 16.20 2.77 -16.00
C ASP A 126 16.62 2.30 -14.61
N TRP A 127 16.02 1.20 -14.18
CA TRP A 127 16.33 0.57 -12.90
C TRP A 127 17.79 0.08 -12.84
N ARG A 128 18.46 -0.15 -13.99
CA ARG A 128 19.86 -0.55 -14.06
C ARG A 128 20.79 0.55 -13.58
N ARG A 129 20.36 1.81 -13.65
CA ARG A 129 21.11 2.97 -13.14
C ARG A 129 20.84 3.28 -11.67
N GLY A 130 19.94 2.55 -11.00
CA GLY A 130 19.65 2.73 -9.57
C GLY A 130 18.95 4.04 -9.21
N LEU A 131 18.40 4.78 -10.18
CA LEU A 131 17.88 6.15 -10.01
C LEU A 131 16.41 6.23 -9.56
N THR A 132 15.80 5.13 -9.12
CA THR A 132 14.38 5.11 -8.74
C THR A 132 14.20 5.61 -7.30
N ARG A 133 13.45 6.70 -7.13
CA ARG A 133 13.09 7.23 -5.81
C ARG A 133 11.87 6.48 -5.24
N PRO A 134 11.73 6.36 -3.92
CA PRO A 134 10.55 5.74 -3.33
C PRO A 134 9.30 6.58 -3.61
N ALA A 135 8.15 5.91 -3.79
CA ALA A 135 6.89 6.57 -4.12
C ALA A 135 6.38 7.54 -3.05
N SER A 136 6.86 7.42 -1.81
CA SER A 136 6.58 8.39 -0.74
C SER A 136 7.24 9.75 -0.97
N GLU A 137 8.26 9.83 -1.82
CA GLU A 137 9.00 11.06 -2.10
C GLU A 137 8.53 11.76 -3.37
N TRP A 138 8.47 11.05 -4.52
CA TRP A 138 8.18 11.69 -5.80
C TRP A 138 6.70 12.04 -6.02
N ARG A 139 5.79 11.49 -5.20
CA ARG A 139 4.34 11.77 -5.26
C ARG A 139 3.93 13.12 -4.70
N TRP A 140 4.82 13.83 -3.99
CA TRP A 140 4.52 15.17 -3.50
C TRP A 140 4.50 16.18 -4.64
N ILE A 141 3.32 16.69 -4.96
CA ILE A 141 3.03 17.66 -6.00
C ILE A 141 3.01 19.05 -5.38
N GLU A 142 3.85 19.92 -5.93
CA GLU A 142 4.09 21.27 -5.44
C GLU A 142 3.05 22.26 -5.97
N TYR A 143 2.46 23.03 -5.07
CA TYR A 143 1.57 24.15 -5.33
C TYR A 143 2.19 25.44 -4.79
N ALA A 144 2.70 26.28 -5.68
CA ALA A 144 3.28 27.57 -5.32
C ALA A 144 3.25 28.57 -6.49
N GLU A 145 3.43 29.84 -6.15
CA GLU A 145 3.79 30.90 -7.10
C GLU A 145 5.13 31.46 -6.68
N ILE A 146 6.17 31.11 -7.43
CA ILE A 146 7.57 31.35 -7.09
C ILE A 146 8.07 32.45 -8.04
N PHE A 147 8.38 33.63 -7.50
CA PHE A 147 8.85 34.79 -8.28
C PHE A 147 7.95 35.13 -9.50
N GLY A 148 6.64 35.03 -9.34
CA GLY A 148 5.66 35.27 -10.42
C GLY A 148 5.46 34.10 -11.39
N VAL A 149 6.18 32.98 -11.20
CA VAL A 149 6.04 31.77 -12.00
C VAL A 149 5.20 30.74 -11.22
N SER A 150 4.09 30.31 -11.81
CA SER A 150 3.26 29.26 -11.22
C SER A 150 3.86 27.87 -11.45
N THR A 151 3.88 27.05 -10.39
CA THR A 151 4.23 25.63 -10.51
C THR A 151 3.30 24.93 -11.50
N PRO A 152 3.70 23.79 -12.12
CA PRO A 152 2.86 23.10 -13.09
C PRO A 152 1.45 22.82 -12.58
N PHE A 153 1.31 22.42 -11.31
CA PHE A 153 0.01 22.16 -10.72
C PHE A 153 -0.84 23.42 -10.54
N ARG A 154 -0.25 24.50 -10.01
CA ARG A 154 -0.96 25.79 -9.86
C ARG A 154 -1.39 26.34 -11.21
N ARG A 155 -0.58 26.15 -12.26
CA ARG A 155 -0.92 26.55 -13.63
C ARG A 155 -2.15 25.81 -14.16
N LEU A 156 -2.21 24.48 -14.01
CA LEU A 156 -3.39 23.69 -14.39
C LEU A 156 -4.65 24.15 -13.64
N LEU A 157 -4.53 24.47 -12.36
CA LEU A 157 -5.64 25.02 -11.59
C LEU A 157 -6.05 26.43 -12.06
N LYS A 158 -5.09 27.29 -12.46
CA LYS A 158 -5.38 28.60 -13.04
C LYS A 158 -6.11 28.46 -14.38
N GLU A 159 -5.65 27.56 -15.24
CA GLU A 159 -6.27 27.25 -16.54
C GLU A 159 -7.69 26.70 -16.38
N ALA A 160 -7.95 25.93 -15.32
CA ALA A 160 -9.29 25.47 -14.95
C ALA A 160 -10.18 26.56 -14.32
N GLY A 161 -9.66 27.77 -14.06
CA GLY A 161 -10.40 28.86 -13.42
C GLY A 161 -10.61 28.68 -11.91
N GLU A 162 -9.81 27.82 -11.26
CA GLU A 162 -10.07 27.31 -9.91
C GLU A 162 -9.15 27.91 -8.81
N VAL A 163 -8.31 28.88 -9.18
CA VAL A 163 -7.41 29.60 -8.26
C VAL A 163 -8.05 30.90 -7.80
N ASP A 164 -8.42 30.95 -6.52
CA ASP A 164 -9.03 32.12 -5.87
C ASP A 164 -8.81 32.02 -4.33
N PRO A 165 -9.31 32.97 -3.51
CA PRO A 165 -9.15 32.93 -2.05
C PRO A 165 -9.66 31.64 -1.37
N GLY A 166 -10.58 30.91 -1.99
CA GLY A 166 -11.12 29.62 -1.55
C GLY A 166 -10.23 28.40 -1.83
N THR A 167 -9.08 28.57 -2.50
CA THR A 167 -8.16 27.46 -2.81
C THR A 167 -7.68 26.73 -1.54
N GLY A 168 -7.28 27.48 -0.51
CA GLY A 168 -6.82 26.89 0.76
C GLY A 168 -7.91 26.05 1.45
N SER A 169 -9.17 26.52 1.41
CA SER A 169 -10.32 25.80 1.95
C SER A 169 -10.58 24.49 1.19
N THR A 170 -10.39 24.48 -0.12
CA THR A 170 -10.54 23.27 -0.94
C THR A 170 -9.51 22.21 -0.58
N PHE A 171 -8.22 22.59 -0.48
CA PHE A 171 -7.17 21.69 -0.01
C PHE A 171 -7.47 21.15 1.39
N LYS A 172 -7.85 22.02 2.32
CA LYS A 172 -8.23 21.60 3.69
C LYS A 172 -9.37 20.60 3.67
N ALA A 173 -10.42 20.84 2.88
CA ALA A 173 -11.58 19.96 2.77
C ALA A 173 -11.22 18.56 2.22
N LEU A 174 -10.35 18.49 1.21
CA LEU A 174 -9.84 17.21 0.67
C LEU A 174 -8.96 16.48 1.69
N ALA A 175 -8.14 17.21 2.44
CA ALA A 175 -7.29 16.63 3.49
C ALA A 175 -8.11 16.14 4.69
N THR A 176 -9.14 16.87 5.12
CA THR A 176 -10.07 16.45 6.18
C THR A 176 -10.79 15.15 5.81
N ARG A 177 -11.15 14.97 4.53
CA ARG A 177 -11.70 13.71 3.99
C ARG A 177 -10.66 12.61 3.79
N LYS A 178 -9.39 12.87 4.12
CA LYS A 178 -8.25 11.94 3.95
C LYS A 178 -8.02 11.51 2.50
N LEU A 179 -8.42 12.34 1.53
CA LEU A 179 -8.20 12.09 0.11
C LEU A 179 -6.78 12.53 -0.30
N ILE A 180 -6.26 13.56 0.34
CA ILE A 180 -4.89 14.04 0.16
C ILE A 180 -4.18 14.19 1.50
N GLU A 181 -2.85 14.17 1.45
CA GLU A 181 -1.98 14.69 2.50
C GLU A 181 -1.41 16.03 2.04
N ILE A 182 -1.21 16.96 2.98
CA ILE A 182 -0.62 18.27 2.73
C ILE A 182 0.57 18.44 3.66
N ARG A 183 1.65 19.03 3.16
CA ARG A 183 2.74 19.56 3.98
C ARG A 183 3.12 20.95 3.49
N TYR A 184 3.70 21.73 4.39
CA TYR A 184 4.23 23.05 4.09
C TYR A 184 5.75 22.94 4.18
N PRO A 185 6.46 22.80 3.04
CA PRO A 185 7.91 22.64 3.05
C PRO A 185 8.63 23.91 3.55
N TYR A 186 7.95 25.05 3.51
CA TYR A 186 8.38 26.33 4.02
C TYR A 186 7.27 26.92 4.89
N ASP A 187 7.60 27.81 5.83
CA ASP A 187 6.62 28.51 6.67
C ASP A 187 5.79 29.57 5.90
N ASP A 188 5.63 29.41 4.58
CA ASP A 188 4.77 30.24 3.72
C ASP A 188 3.53 29.45 3.30
N LEU A 189 2.36 29.91 3.75
CA LEU A 189 1.06 29.29 3.43
C LEU A 189 0.70 29.34 1.93
N ARG A 190 1.41 30.14 1.13
CA ARG A 190 1.27 30.20 -0.34
C ARG A 190 2.03 29.07 -1.04
N TRP A 191 2.88 28.35 -0.31
CA TRP A 191 3.63 27.20 -0.78
C TRP A 191 3.23 25.95 0.00
N LEU A 192 2.59 25.01 -0.68
CA LEU A 192 2.31 23.70 -0.10
C LEU A 192 2.69 22.59 -1.08
N ASP A 193 3.01 21.42 -0.52
CA ASP A 193 3.01 20.19 -1.28
C ASP A 193 1.78 19.38 -0.90
N CYS A 194 1.19 18.72 -1.88
CA CYS A 194 0.11 17.77 -1.67
C CYS A 194 0.42 16.42 -2.33
N LYS A 195 -0.15 15.34 -1.81
CA LYS A 195 -0.12 14.03 -2.48
C LYS A 195 -1.42 13.29 -2.23
N LEU A 196 -1.80 12.41 -3.15
CA LEU A 196 -2.95 11.55 -2.94
C LEU A 196 -2.69 10.45 -1.93
N THR A 197 -3.71 10.16 -1.11
CA THR A 197 -3.74 8.94 -0.32
C THR A 197 -4.12 7.74 -1.19
N LEU A 198 -4.11 6.54 -0.60
CA LEU A 198 -4.70 5.36 -1.25
C LEU A 198 -6.19 5.56 -1.53
N GLN A 199 -6.91 6.16 -0.58
CA GLN A 199 -8.34 6.46 -0.70
C GLN A 199 -8.58 7.53 -1.77
N GLY A 200 -7.79 8.60 -1.80
CA GLY A 200 -7.89 9.65 -2.82
C GLY A 200 -7.76 9.11 -4.24
N ARG A 201 -6.79 8.23 -4.48
CA ARG A 201 -6.64 7.56 -5.79
C ARG A 201 -7.80 6.65 -6.14
N ALA A 202 -8.36 5.93 -5.18
CA ALA A 202 -9.52 5.08 -5.42
C ALA A 202 -10.77 5.90 -5.76
N VAL A 203 -10.98 7.02 -5.06
CA VAL A 203 -12.09 7.96 -5.29
C VAL A 203 -11.94 8.66 -6.64
N ALA A 204 -10.76 9.19 -6.97
CA ALA A 204 -10.50 9.79 -8.27
C ALA A 204 -10.74 8.81 -9.42
N ARG A 205 -10.25 7.56 -9.30
CA ARG A 205 -10.51 6.53 -10.32
C ARG A 205 -12.00 6.23 -10.47
N ALA A 206 -12.72 6.07 -9.35
CA ALA A 206 -14.15 5.79 -9.38
C ALA A 206 -14.93 6.91 -10.08
N GLY A 207 -14.62 8.17 -9.77
CA GLY A 207 -15.26 9.34 -10.38
C GLY A 207 -14.94 9.54 -11.86
N LEU A 208 -13.72 9.20 -12.27
CA LEU A 208 -13.28 9.28 -13.67
C LEU A 208 -13.64 8.03 -14.49
N GLY A 209 -14.34 7.05 -13.91
CA GLY A 209 -14.68 5.79 -14.58
C GLY A 209 -13.45 4.93 -14.93
N LEU A 210 -12.33 5.11 -14.24
CA LEU A 210 -11.08 4.40 -14.51
C LEU A 210 -10.98 3.12 -13.69
N GLU A 211 -10.60 2.02 -14.34
CA GLU A 211 -10.32 0.77 -13.62
C GLU A 211 -9.02 0.87 -12.80
N ALA A 212 -9.03 0.22 -11.64
CA ALA A 212 -7.79 0.05 -10.88
C ALA A 212 -6.84 -0.89 -11.64
N PRO A 213 -5.51 -0.63 -11.61
CA PRO A 213 -4.56 -1.52 -12.25
C PRO A 213 -4.67 -2.93 -11.66
N LYS A 214 -4.89 -3.92 -12.53
CA LYS A 214 -4.99 -5.33 -12.13
C LYS A 214 -3.69 -5.74 -11.47
N LYS A 215 -3.77 -6.24 -10.23
CA LYS A 215 -2.60 -6.80 -9.54
C LYS A 215 -2.13 -7.99 -10.35
N ALA A 216 -0.83 -8.06 -10.61
CA ALA A 216 -0.24 -9.25 -11.18
C ALA A 216 -0.58 -10.47 -10.27
N PRO A 217 -0.84 -11.65 -10.86
CA PRO A 217 -1.05 -12.88 -10.10
C PRO A 217 0.06 -13.07 -9.06
N LYS A 218 -0.28 -13.59 -7.87
CA LYS A 218 0.67 -13.74 -6.75
C LYS A 218 1.95 -14.52 -7.10
N ALA A 219 1.89 -15.38 -8.12
CA ALA A 219 3.01 -16.19 -8.60
C ALA A 219 3.59 -15.72 -9.95
N GLN A 220 3.34 -14.47 -10.36
CA GLN A 220 4.00 -13.87 -11.53
C GLN A 220 5.26 -13.11 -11.12
N LEU A 221 6.39 -13.46 -11.73
CA LEU A 221 7.65 -12.73 -11.60
C LEU A 221 7.49 -11.33 -12.20
N LYS A 222 8.04 -10.33 -11.50
CA LYS A 222 8.19 -8.98 -12.06
C LYS A 222 9.28 -8.98 -13.13
N GLU A 223 9.25 -7.99 -14.02
CA GLU A 223 10.23 -7.82 -15.10
C GLU A 223 11.69 -7.96 -14.62
N ARG A 224 12.06 -7.27 -13.54
CA ARG A 224 13.42 -7.35 -12.96
C ARG A 224 13.78 -8.76 -12.46
N GLN A 225 12.82 -9.47 -11.89
CA GLN A 225 13.04 -10.85 -11.42
C GLN A 225 13.14 -11.82 -12.60
N TRP A 226 12.35 -11.59 -13.65
CA TRP A 226 12.47 -12.33 -14.90
C TRP A 226 13.84 -12.10 -15.57
N ALA A 227 14.30 -10.85 -15.67
CA ALA A 227 15.60 -10.52 -16.23
C ALA A 227 16.77 -11.14 -15.43
N ALA A 228 16.67 -11.16 -14.10
CA ALA A 228 17.65 -11.86 -13.26
C ALA A 228 17.62 -13.38 -13.49
N LEU A 229 16.43 -13.98 -13.60
CA LEU A 229 16.31 -15.40 -13.91
C LEU A 229 16.88 -15.75 -15.30
N VAL A 230 16.68 -14.88 -16.30
CA VAL A 230 17.31 -14.99 -17.63
C VAL A 230 18.84 -14.98 -17.49
N ALA A 231 19.40 -14.03 -16.74
CA ALA A 231 20.85 -13.97 -16.53
C ALA A 231 21.40 -15.25 -15.88
N ALA A 232 20.68 -15.81 -14.89
CA ALA A 232 21.04 -17.09 -14.29
C ALA A 232 20.92 -18.26 -15.27
N TYR A 233 19.90 -18.26 -16.14
CA TYR A 233 19.72 -19.28 -17.17
C TYR A 233 20.86 -19.25 -18.20
N VAL A 234 21.24 -18.05 -18.65
CA VAL A 234 22.34 -17.82 -19.60
C VAL A 234 23.68 -18.25 -19.00
N ALA A 235 23.92 -17.94 -17.73
CA ALA A 235 25.14 -18.35 -17.02
C ALA A 235 25.23 -19.88 -16.81
N GLY A 236 24.12 -20.60 -16.90
CA GLY A 236 24.09 -22.06 -16.86
C GLY A 236 24.77 -22.63 -15.60
N ASP A 237 25.70 -23.57 -15.80
CA ASP A 237 26.40 -24.26 -14.71
C ASP A 237 27.58 -23.45 -14.15
N GLU A 238 28.07 -22.46 -14.89
CA GLU A 238 29.08 -21.51 -14.42
C GLU A 238 28.51 -20.62 -13.31
N GLY A 239 27.22 -20.33 -13.37
CA GLY A 239 26.53 -19.50 -12.39
C GLY A 239 26.83 -18.01 -12.52
N VAL A 240 26.01 -17.18 -11.88
CA VAL A 240 26.19 -15.73 -11.90
C VAL A 240 27.17 -15.35 -10.81
N LYS A 241 28.31 -14.78 -11.20
CA LYS A 241 29.34 -14.31 -10.27
C LYS A 241 28.95 -13.01 -9.60
N LYS A 242 29.47 -12.83 -8.39
CA LYS A 242 29.35 -11.59 -7.63
C LYS A 242 30.20 -10.48 -8.28
N ASP A 243 29.61 -9.30 -8.44
CA ASP A 243 30.31 -8.10 -8.91
C ASP A 243 30.93 -7.30 -7.75
N GLU A 244 31.69 -6.26 -8.09
CA GLU A 244 32.40 -5.39 -7.13
C GLU A 244 31.47 -4.71 -6.12
N ASN A 245 30.19 -4.52 -6.48
CA ASN A 245 29.17 -3.89 -5.63
C ASN A 245 28.38 -4.91 -4.79
N LEU A 246 28.92 -6.13 -4.63
CA LEU A 246 28.28 -7.24 -3.94
C LEU A 246 26.94 -7.68 -4.53
N ASN A 247 26.64 -7.27 -5.76
CA ASN A 247 25.47 -7.71 -6.52
C ASN A 247 25.85 -8.90 -7.40
N TYR A 248 24.88 -9.53 -8.07
CA TYR A 248 25.16 -10.61 -9.01
C TYR A 248 24.58 -10.24 -10.37
N GLY A 249 25.45 -10.13 -11.38
CA GLY A 249 25.06 -9.74 -12.74
C GLY A 249 24.33 -8.39 -12.82
N GLY A 250 24.65 -7.42 -11.96
CA GLY A 250 23.97 -6.12 -11.89
C GLY A 250 22.60 -6.14 -11.20
N PHE A 251 22.24 -7.23 -10.53
CA PHE A 251 20.99 -7.35 -9.76
C PHE A 251 21.26 -7.45 -8.26
N SER A 252 20.48 -6.71 -7.49
CA SER A 252 20.59 -6.69 -6.02
C SER A 252 20.19 -8.01 -5.39
N TRP A 253 21.03 -8.48 -4.47
CA TRP A 253 20.78 -9.64 -3.63
C TRP A 253 19.45 -9.52 -2.87
N GLU A 254 19.31 -8.46 -2.08
CA GLU A 254 18.18 -8.25 -1.16
C GLU A 254 16.85 -8.12 -1.90
N TRP A 255 16.84 -7.37 -3.00
CA TRP A 255 15.60 -6.98 -3.67
C TRP A 255 15.17 -7.92 -4.79
N THR A 256 16.11 -8.67 -5.38
CA THR A 256 15.88 -9.50 -6.58
C THR A 256 16.15 -10.97 -6.30
N TRP A 257 17.39 -11.33 -5.94
CA TRP A 257 17.81 -12.73 -5.85
C TRP A 257 17.21 -13.48 -4.66
N LEU A 258 17.13 -12.85 -3.47
CA LEU A 258 16.46 -13.45 -2.31
C LEU A 258 15.04 -13.92 -2.65
N ARG A 259 14.30 -13.11 -3.41
CA ARG A 259 12.93 -13.45 -3.81
C ARG A 259 12.86 -14.59 -4.82
N LEU A 260 13.87 -14.74 -5.68
CA LEU A 260 13.96 -15.85 -6.62
C LEU A 260 14.35 -17.13 -5.88
N ARG A 261 15.24 -17.05 -4.89
CA ARG A 261 15.63 -18.17 -4.02
C ARG A 261 14.47 -18.65 -3.15
N ASP A 262 13.71 -17.73 -2.57
CA ASP A 262 12.62 -18.04 -1.64
C ASP A 262 11.26 -18.15 -2.35
N TYR A 263 11.26 -18.25 -3.68
CA TYR A 263 10.04 -18.32 -4.47
C TYR A 263 9.27 -19.61 -4.20
N SER A 264 7.94 -19.52 -4.17
CA SER A 264 7.07 -20.65 -3.86
C SER A 264 7.29 -21.79 -4.85
N GLY A 265 7.68 -22.97 -4.35
CA GLY A 265 7.87 -24.18 -5.15
C GLY A 265 9.30 -24.73 -5.24
N GLY A 266 10.28 -24.12 -4.57
CA GLY A 266 11.62 -24.72 -4.43
C GLY A 266 12.79 -23.84 -4.85
N GLY A 267 12.59 -22.52 -5.02
CA GLY A 267 13.63 -21.57 -5.37
C GLY A 267 14.11 -21.69 -6.81
N HIS A 268 13.99 -20.61 -7.58
CA HIS A 268 14.45 -20.56 -8.97
C HIS A 268 15.97 -20.45 -9.10
N ILE A 269 16.67 -20.14 -8.00
CA ILE A 269 18.13 -20.03 -7.92
C ILE A 269 18.62 -20.61 -6.59
N LYS A 270 19.90 -20.99 -6.55
CA LYS A 270 20.57 -21.49 -5.35
C LYS A 270 21.93 -20.80 -5.18
N GLU A 271 22.24 -20.41 -3.95
CA GLU A 271 23.58 -19.96 -3.59
C GLU A 271 24.53 -21.16 -3.57
N ARG A 272 25.67 -21.02 -4.25
CA ARG A 272 26.78 -21.96 -4.17
C ARG A 272 28.00 -21.19 -3.65
N SER A 273 28.67 -21.82 -2.70
CA SER A 273 29.91 -21.32 -2.13
C SER A 273 30.93 -22.44 -2.13
N GLY A 274 32.18 -22.12 -2.48
CA GLY A 274 33.22 -23.13 -2.61
C GLY A 274 34.61 -22.53 -2.70
N PHE A 275 35.60 -23.37 -2.43
CA PHE A 275 37.01 -22.98 -2.58
C PHE A 275 37.48 -23.41 -3.97
N VAL A 276 37.76 -22.45 -4.85
CA VAL A 276 38.19 -22.68 -6.23
C VAL A 276 39.48 -21.89 -6.45
N GLY A 277 40.53 -22.57 -6.92
CA GLY A 277 41.80 -21.90 -7.24
C GLY A 277 42.46 -21.14 -6.08
N GLY A 278 42.26 -21.58 -4.83
CA GLY A 278 42.85 -20.91 -3.66
C GLY A 278 42.04 -19.71 -3.13
N ARG A 279 40.84 -19.44 -3.67
CA ARG A 279 39.95 -18.37 -3.22
C ARG A 279 38.56 -18.92 -2.90
N TYR A 280 37.89 -18.30 -1.94
CA TYR A 280 36.50 -18.60 -1.63
C TYR A 280 35.60 -17.83 -2.60
N GLU A 281 34.89 -18.55 -3.47
CA GLU A 281 33.98 -17.97 -4.45
C GLU A 281 32.52 -18.16 -4.02
N HIS A 282 31.70 -17.13 -4.29
CA HIS A 282 30.26 -17.15 -4.11
C HIS A 282 29.58 -16.85 -5.44
N ASP A 283 28.74 -17.76 -5.90
CA ASP A 283 27.96 -17.61 -7.12
C ASP A 283 26.51 -18.06 -6.95
N LEU A 284 25.68 -17.66 -7.92
CA LEU A 284 24.27 -18.07 -8.00
C LEU A 284 24.09 -19.04 -9.14
N ALA A 285 23.76 -20.28 -8.81
CA ALA A 285 23.47 -21.33 -9.77
C ALA A 285 21.96 -21.42 -10.02
N ILE A 286 21.58 -21.78 -11.26
CA ILE A 286 20.19 -22.08 -11.61
C ILE A 286 19.92 -23.60 -11.47
N PRO A 287 19.15 -24.04 -10.46
CA PRO A 287 18.80 -25.46 -10.30
C PRO A 287 17.85 -25.92 -11.42
N GLN A 288 17.68 -27.24 -11.55
CA GLN A 288 16.78 -27.84 -12.55
C GLN A 288 15.35 -27.30 -12.47
N PHE A 289 14.85 -27.03 -11.26
CA PHE A 289 13.55 -26.39 -11.06
C PHE A 289 13.48 -24.99 -11.71
N GLY A 290 14.50 -24.16 -11.51
CA GLY A 290 14.61 -22.84 -12.14
C GLY A 290 14.70 -22.91 -13.66
N ARG A 291 15.48 -23.86 -14.19
CA ARG A 291 15.60 -24.11 -15.63
C ARG A 291 14.25 -24.55 -16.22
N HIS A 292 13.57 -25.49 -15.59
CA HIS A 292 12.24 -25.93 -16.01
C HIS A 292 11.23 -24.78 -15.99
N PHE A 293 11.21 -23.97 -14.91
CA PHE A 293 10.34 -22.81 -14.83
C PHE A 293 10.60 -21.80 -15.96
N TYR A 294 11.86 -21.50 -16.26
CA TYR A 294 12.24 -20.63 -17.37
C TYR A 294 11.69 -21.15 -18.69
N ARG A 295 11.95 -22.42 -19.02
CA ARG A 295 11.48 -23.06 -20.26
C ARG A 295 9.96 -23.02 -20.38
N SER A 296 9.25 -23.46 -19.33
CA SER A 296 7.79 -23.55 -19.32
C SER A 296 7.07 -22.20 -19.37
N ASN A 297 7.75 -21.10 -19.01
CA ASN A 297 7.15 -19.76 -18.99
C ASN A 297 7.79 -18.77 -19.98
N TRP A 298 8.75 -19.20 -20.81
CA TRP A 298 9.51 -18.30 -21.69
C TRP A 298 8.60 -17.49 -22.62
N GLN A 299 7.67 -18.13 -23.34
CA GLN A 299 6.76 -17.45 -24.27
C GLN A 299 5.89 -16.40 -23.54
N LYS A 300 5.35 -16.78 -22.37
CA LYS A 300 4.51 -15.92 -21.54
C LYS A 300 5.28 -14.67 -21.11
N TYR A 301 6.49 -14.83 -20.56
CA TYR A 301 7.26 -13.68 -20.08
C TYR A 301 7.89 -12.87 -21.22
N ARG A 302 8.15 -13.47 -22.39
CA ARG A 302 8.56 -12.74 -23.59
C ARG A 302 7.47 -11.79 -24.07
N GLN A 303 6.21 -12.20 -24.01
CA GLN A 303 5.07 -11.33 -24.32
C GLN A 303 4.87 -10.25 -23.25
N LEU A 304 5.01 -10.60 -21.96
CA LEU A 304 4.83 -9.65 -20.86
C LEU A 304 5.96 -8.60 -20.77
N TYR A 305 7.19 -9.00 -21.09
CA TYR A 305 8.40 -8.20 -20.93
C TYR A 305 9.27 -8.26 -22.20
N PRO A 306 8.82 -7.66 -23.32
CA PRO A 306 9.50 -7.76 -24.61
C PRO A 306 10.90 -7.13 -24.61
N ASN A 307 11.16 -6.18 -23.71
CA ASN A 307 12.44 -5.50 -23.56
C ASN A 307 13.50 -6.34 -22.82
N VAL A 308 13.10 -7.44 -22.19
CA VAL A 308 14.06 -8.37 -21.57
C VAL A 308 14.57 -9.32 -22.65
N ASP A 309 15.88 -9.30 -22.86
CA ASP A 309 16.57 -10.16 -23.82
C ASP A 309 16.65 -11.61 -23.32
N ALA A 310 15.52 -12.32 -23.42
CA ALA A 310 15.36 -13.69 -22.98
C ALA A 310 15.62 -14.65 -24.15
N LEU A 311 16.78 -15.32 -24.14
CA LEU A 311 17.14 -16.31 -25.16
C LEU A 311 16.11 -17.45 -25.23
N PRO A 312 15.75 -17.93 -26.43
CA PRO A 312 14.90 -19.10 -26.59
C PRO A 312 15.49 -20.30 -25.82
N PRO A 313 14.66 -21.07 -25.10
CA PRO A 313 15.16 -22.27 -24.45
C PRO A 313 15.60 -23.31 -25.48
N ALA A 314 16.81 -23.85 -25.32
CA ALA A 314 17.24 -25.10 -25.93
C ALA A 314 16.63 -26.30 -25.20
#